data_AF-A0A524C4D2-F1
#
_entry.id   AF-A0A524C4D2-F1
#
_cell.length_a   1.000
_cell.length_b   1.000
_cell.length_c   1.000
_cell.angle_alpha   90.00
_cell.angle_beta   90.00
_cell.angle_gamma   90.00
#
_symmetry.space_group_name_H-M   'P 1'
#
loop_
_entity.id
_entity.type
_entity.pdbx_description
1 polymer ?
#
loop_
_entity_poly.entity_id
_entity_poly.type
_entity_poly.pdbx_seq_one_letter_code
_entity_poly.pdbx_strand_id
1 'polypeptide(L)' 'MVICSRCKKKIDKDKLTKIYQISVGNIIEDQFHGNITYYYHIECLELPTKKNSQNYLQILQ' A
#
# COMPACT_ATOMS: atom_id res chain seq x y z
N MET A 1 11.40 -3.88 12.97
CA MET A 1 10.91 -2.52 12.68
C MET A 1 10.82 -2.53 11.17
N VAL A 2 9.65 -2.37 10.58
CA VAL A 2 9.50 -2.48 9.11
C VAL A 2 9.41 -1.08 8.51
N ILE A 3 9.87 -0.92 7.27
CA ILE A 3 9.90 0.35 6.56
C ILE A 3 8.81 0.32 5.49
N CYS A 4 7.99 1.37 5.43
CA CYS A 4 6.99 1.51 4.40
C CYS A 4 7.65 1.66 3.02
N SER A 5 7.34 0.78 2.08
CA SER A 5 7.94 0.76 0.75
C SER A 5 7.56 1.97 -0.10
N ARG A 6 6.44 2.66 0.20
CA ARG A 6 5.99 3.89 -0.48
C ARG A 6 6.63 5.16 0.10
N CYS A 7 6.40 5.46 1.38
CA CYS A 7 6.84 6.74 1.98
C CYS A 7 8.23 6.69 2.64
N LYS A 8 8.86 5.51 2.70
CA LYS A 8 10.18 5.24 3.32
C LYS A 8 10.28 5.56 4.82
N LYS A 9 9.16 5.89 5.48
CA LYS A 9 9.10 6.09 6.94
C LYS A 9 8.98 4.75 7.67
N LYS A 10 9.41 4.74 8.93
CA LYS A 10 9.26 3.59 9.83
C LYS A 10 7.79 3.32 10.10
N ILE A 11 7.43 2.04 10.12
CA ILE A 11 6.14 1.57 10.63
C ILE A 11 6.37 1.14 12.07
N ASP A 12 5.56 1.70 12.95
CA ASP A 12 5.61 1.40 14.37
C ASP A 12 5.09 -0.02 14.63
N LYS A 13 5.87 -0.83 15.37
CA LYS A 13 5.53 -2.25 15.61
C LYS A 13 4.29 -2.41 16.49
N ASP A 14 3.92 -1.38 17.24
CA ASP A 14 2.74 -1.42 18.10
C ASP A 14 1.45 -1.10 17.32
N LYS A 15 1.58 -0.75 16.04
CA LYS A 15 0.48 -0.39 15.12
C LYS A 15 0.35 -1.35 13.93
N LEU A 16 0.69 -2.63 14.14
CA LEU A 16 0.61 -3.68 13.09
C LEU A 16 -0.81 -3.92 12.56
N THR A 17 -1.85 -3.47 13.24
CA THR A 17 -3.23 -3.52 12.71
C THR A 17 -3.46 -2.53 11.55
N LYS A 18 -2.54 -1.58 11.32
CA LYS A 18 -2.67 -0.54 10.32
C LYS A 18 -1.63 -0.62 9.20
N ILE A 19 -1.35 -1.85 8.74
CA ILE A 19 -0.39 -2.08 7.65
C ILE A 19 -0.97 -3.00 6.59
N TYR A 20 -0.52 -2.77 5.35
CA TYR A 20 -0.63 -3.76 4.29
C TYR A 20 0.70 -4.48 4.14
N GLN A 21 0.64 -5.80 3.99
CA GLN A 21 1.75 -6.65 3.60
C GLN A 21 1.44 -7.24 2.23
N ILE A 22 2.29 -6.95 1.24
CA ILE A 22 2.15 -7.47 -0.11
C ILE A 22 3.38 -8.32 -0.40
N SER A 23 3.16 -9.60 -0.73
CA SER A 23 4.23 -10.51 -1.11
C SER A 23 4.13 -10.81 -2.60
N VAL A 24 5.23 -10.62 -3.33
CA VAL A 24 5.31 -10.87 -4.76
C VAL A 24 6.30 -12.00 -5.00
N GLY A 25 5.89 -13.01 -5.77
CA GLY A 25 6.78 -14.07 -6.22
C GLY A 25 7.77 -13.53 -7.24
N ASN A 26 9.05 -13.86 -7.08
CA ASN A 26 10.11 -13.52 -8.01
C ASN A 26 10.27 -14.67 -9.01
N ILE A 27 9.85 -14.45 -10.26
CA ILE A 27 9.97 -15.43 -11.34
C ILE A 27 10.94 -14.85 -12.38
N ILE A 28 12.02 -15.58 -12.67
CA ILE A 28 13.04 -15.23 -13.66
C ILE A 28 13.25 -16.46 -14.53
N GLU A 29 13.10 -16.31 -15.85
CA GLU A 29 13.27 -17.39 -16.83
C GLU A 29 12.46 -18.65 -16.46
N ASP A 30 11.16 -18.46 -16.18
CA ASP A 30 10.21 -19.52 -15.79
C ASP A 30 10.57 -20.32 -14.52
N GLN A 31 11.59 -19.89 -13.77
CA GLN A 31 11.96 -20.48 -12.50
C GLN A 31 11.51 -19.60 -11.34
N PHE A 32 11.08 -20.22 -10.24
CA PHE A 32 10.69 -19.52 -9.02
C PHE A 32 11.92 -19.28 -8.12
N HIS A 33 12.19 -18.01 -7.83
CA HIS A 33 13.36 -17.54 -7.05
C HIS A 33 12.98 -17.02 -5.65
N GLY A 34 11.79 -17.37 -5.16
CA GLY A 34 11.32 -16.99 -3.84
C GLY A 34 10.35 -15.80 -3.84
N ASN A 35 10.08 -15.27 -2.65
CA ASN A 35 9.12 -14.18 -2.45
C ASN A 35 9.82 -12.93 -1.94
N ILE A 36 9.41 -11.76 -2.45
CA ILE A 36 9.77 -10.45 -1.90
C ILE A 36 8.55 -9.89 -1.19
N THR A 37 8.71 -9.52 0.08
CA THR A 37 7.64 -8.94 0.89
C THR A 37 7.84 -7.44 1.06
N TYR A 38 6.79 -6.68 0.79
CA TYR A 38 6.72 -5.24 0.93
C TYR A 38 5.70 -4.86 2.01
N TYR A 39 6.01 -3.82 2.78
CA TYR A 39 5.14 -3.31 3.85
C TYR A 39 4.72 -1.89 3.53
N TYR A 40 3.48 -1.54 3.83
CA TYR A 40 2.94 -0.20 3.58
C TYR A 40 2.06 0.27 4.75
N HIS A 41 2.07 1.57 5.05
CA HIS A 41 1.02 2.17 5.87
C HIS A 41 -0.32 2.10 5.12
N ILE A 42 -1.44 1.91 5.82
CA ILE A 42 -2.77 1.92 5.21
C ILE A 42 -3.03 3.21 4.43
N GLU A 43 -2.76 4.36 5.04
CA GLU A 43 -2.88 5.69 4.43
C GLU A 43 -2.02 5.89 3.17
N CYS A 44 -0.99 5.05 3.01
CA CYS A 44 -0.13 5.07 1.84
C CYS A 44 -0.67 4.21 0.69
N LEU A 45 -1.68 3.36 0.88
CA LEU A 45 -2.27 2.56 -0.22
C LEU A 45 -3.74 2.89 -0.46
N GLU A 46 -4.45 3.34 0.57
CA GLU A 46 -5.77 3.91 0.38
C GLU A 46 -5.64 5.15 -0.51
N LEU A 47 -6.18 5.05 -1.73
CA LEU A 47 -6.55 6.25 -2.48
C LEU A 47 -7.48 7.09 -1.59
N PRO A 48 -7.54 8.42 -1.75
CA PRO A 48 -8.60 9.19 -1.13
C PRO A 48 -9.93 8.66 -1.66
N THR A 49 -10.51 7.68 -0.97
CA THR A 49 -11.90 7.33 -1.12
C THR A 49 -12.62 8.61 -0.80
N LYS A 50 -13.26 9.21 -1.81
CA LYS A 50 -14.06 10.40 -1.66
C LYS A 50 -15.06 10.17 -0.51
N LYS A 51 -14.69 10.54 0.71
CA LYS A 51 -15.62 11.02 1.75
C LYS A 51 -16.09 12.43 1.38
N ASN A 52 -16.33 12.65 0.10
CA ASN A 52 -16.84 13.88 -0.50
C ASN A 52 -17.45 13.53 -1.88
N SER A 53 -18.42 12.61 -1.86
CA SER A 53 -19.31 12.29 -2.99
C SER A 53 -20.35 13.40 -3.23
N GLN A 54 -20.03 14.67 -2.95
CA GLN A 54 -20.96 15.79 -3.14
C GLN A 54 -20.47 16.85 -4.14
N ASN A 55 -19.19 16.84 -4.54
CA ASN A 55 -18.64 17.91 -5.41
C ASN A 55 -18.19 17.47 -6.81
N TYR A 56 -18.41 16.21 -7.22
CA TYR A 56 -18.06 15.79 -8.59
C TYR A 56 -19.15 16.06 -9.64
N LEU A 57 -20.34 16.52 -9.23
CA LEU A 57 -21.46 16.79 -10.14
C LEU A 57 -21.51 18.23 -10.69
N GLN A 58 -20.57 19.11 -10.33
CA GLN A 58 -20.56 20.50 -10.81
C GLN A 58 -19.55 20.78 -11.96
N ILE A 59 -18.88 19.75 -12.49
CA ILE A 59 -17.90 19.92 -13.59
C ILE A 59 -18.46 19.38 -14.93
N LEU A 60 -19.76 19.11 -15.01
CA LEU A 60 -20.45 18.74 -16.26
C LEU A 60 -21.71 19.60 -16.50
N GLN A 61 -21.63 20.89 -16.18
CA GLN A 61 -22.59 21.89 -16.66
C GLN A 61 -21.86 22.95 -17.48
#